data_AF-A0A916RJ14-F1
#
_entry.id   AF-A0A916RJ14-F1
#
_cell.length_a   1.000
_cell.length_b   1.000
_cell.length_c   1.000
_cell.angle_alpha   90.00
_cell.angle_beta   90.00
_cell.angle_gamma   90.00
#
_symmetry.space_group_name_H-M   'P 1'
#
loop_
_entity.id
_entity.type
_entity.pdbx_description
1 polymer ?
#
loop_
_entity_poly.entity_id
_entity_poly.type
_entity_poly.pdbx_seq_one_letter_code
_entity_poly.pdbx_strand_id
1 'polypeptide(L)'
;MVSLGQLVAGVAHEINNPVSFIYGNIEPARNYAEQLLDLLNLYHQYYPEPGDEITEKQEKIDLEFIQEDFPDLLSSMEEGSKELKK
;
A
#
# COMPACT_ATOMS: atom_id res chain seq x y z
N MET A 1 -24.18 -35.16 8.82
CA MET A 1 -23.33 -35.01 7.61
C MET A 1 -23.31 -33.54 7.26
N VAL A 2 -22.13 -32.95 7.07
CA VAL A 2 -22.02 -31.59 6.54
C VAL A 2 -22.38 -31.65 5.05
N SER A 3 -23.27 -30.77 4.59
CA SER A 3 -23.60 -30.73 3.17
C SER A 3 -22.43 -30.12 2.37
N LEU A 4 -22.27 -30.51 1.11
CA LEU A 4 -21.26 -29.90 0.24
C LEU A 4 -21.40 -28.37 0.20
N GLY A 5 -22.64 -27.86 0.26
CA GLY A 5 -22.92 -26.42 0.34
C GLY A 5 -22.37 -25.74 1.59
N GLN A 6 -22.42 -26.40 2.76
CA GLN A 6 -21.82 -25.85 3.99
C GLN A 6 -20.29 -25.83 3.93
N LEU A 7 -19.68 -26.84 3.30
CA LEU A 7 -18.22 -26.93 3.17
C LEU A 7 -17.69 -25.88 2.20
N VAL A 8 -18.36 -25.69 1.06
CA VAL A 8 -18.05 -24.63 0.08
C VAL A 8 -18.24 -23.24 0.70
N ALA A 9 -19.31 -23.02 1.46
CA ALA A 9 -19.55 -21.75 2.15
C ALA A 9 -18.48 -21.44 3.22
N GLY A 10 -18.01 -22.46 3.95
CA GLY A 10 -16.93 -22.31 4.93
C GLY A 10 -15.61 -21.89 4.28
N VAL A 11 -15.22 -22.53 3.18
CA VAL A 11 -14.02 -22.17 2.42
C VAL A 11 -14.13 -20.75 1.86
N ALA A 12 -15.29 -20.37 1.31
CA ALA A 12 -15.51 -19.01 0.82
C ALA A 12 -15.39 -17.96 1.94
N HIS A 13 -15.92 -18.25 3.12
CA HIS A 13 -15.80 -17.38 4.28
C HIS A 13 -14.34 -17.23 4.76
N GLU A 14 -13.59 -18.33 4.82
CA GLU A 14 -12.19 -18.32 5.22
C GLU A 14 -11.28 -17.59 4.23
N ILE A 15 -11.61 -17.57 2.94
CA ILE A 15 -10.93 -16.78 1.90
C ILE A 15 -11.32 -15.29 1.98
N ASN A 16 -12.60 -14.99 2.20
CA ASN A 16 -13.09 -13.62 2.25
C ASN A 16 -12.56 -12.83 3.45
N ASN A 17 -12.25 -13.50 4.56
CA ASN A 17 -11.71 -12.86 5.76
C ASN A 17 -10.37 -12.14 5.50
N PRO A 18 -9.28 -12.81 5.06
CA PRO A 18 -8.01 -12.15 4.76
C PRO A 18 -8.14 -11.10 3.64
N VAL A 19 -8.96 -11.34 2.60
CA VAL A 19 -9.23 -10.34 1.55
C VAL A 19 -9.86 -9.07 2.12
N SER A 20 -10.84 -9.21 3.01
CA SER A 20 -11.49 -8.07 3.67
C SER A 20 -10.53 -7.31 4.58
N PHE A 21 -9.64 -8.03 5.29
CA PHE A 21 -8.59 -7.39 6.08
C PHE A 21 -7.60 -6.61 5.22
N ILE A 22 -7.12 -7.19 4.11
CA ILE A 22 -6.21 -6.52 3.18
C ILE A 22 -6.89 -5.27 2.61
N TYR A 23 -8.08 -5.44 2.00
CA TYR A 23 -8.85 -4.33 1.42
C TYR A 23 -9.10 -3.19 2.42
N GLY A 24 -9.48 -3.53 3.65
CA GLY A 24 -9.76 -2.54 4.70
C GLY A 24 -8.54 -1.76 5.18
N ASN A 25 -7.32 -2.26 4.96
CA ASN A 25 -6.07 -1.58 5.37
C ASN A 25 -5.41 -0.77 4.25
N ILE A 26 -5.83 -0.93 2.98
CA ILE A 26 -5.24 -0.19 1.86
C ILE A 26 -5.52 1.31 1.95
N GLU A 27 -6.75 1.71 2.29
CA GLU A 27 -7.10 3.11 2.44
C GLU A 27 -6.28 3.83 3.54
N PRO A 28 -6.18 3.28 4.78
CA PRO A 28 -5.24 3.80 5.77
C PRO A 28 -3.79 3.87 5.27
N ALA A 29 -3.31 2.83 4.58
CA ALA A 29 -1.94 2.79 4.07
C ALA A 29 -1.68 3.89 3.04
N ARG A 30 -2.62 4.15 2.12
CA ARG A 30 -2.55 5.25 1.16
C ARG A 30 -2.50 6.60 1.86
N ASN A 31 -3.38 6.80 2.84
CA ASN A 31 -3.40 8.04 3.60
C ASN A 31 -2.08 8.30 4.35
N TYR A 32 -1.47 7.27 4.93
CA TYR A 32 -0.16 7.39 5.57
C TYR A 32 0.96 7.65 4.56
N ALA A 33 0.92 7.01 3.39
CA ALA A 33 1.88 7.24 2.31
C ALA A 33 1.84 8.70 1.85
N GLU A 34 0.65 9.25 1.58
CA GLU A 34 0.45 10.66 1.21
C GLU A 34 1.02 11.60 2.27
N GLN A 35 0.69 11.41 3.55
CA GLN A 35 1.23 12.25 4.64
C GLN A 35 2.77 12.21 4.73
N LEU A 36 3.38 11.04 4.53
CA LEU A 36 4.84 10.89 4.58
C LEU A 36 5.51 11.53 3.36
N LEU A 37 4.92 11.37 2.16
CA LEU A 37 5.41 11.98 0.93
C LEU A 37 5.31 13.52 1.00
N ASP A 38 4.21 14.05 1.53
CA ASP A 38 4.03 15.49 1.75
C ASP A 38 5.08 16.06 2.71
N LEU A 39 5.33 15.37 3.82
CA LEU A 39 6.38 15.77 4.76
C LEU A 39 7.77 15.74 4.09
N LEU A 40 8.05 14.72 3.30
CA LEU A 40 9.32 14.60 2.58
C LEU A 40 9.49 15.72 1.55
N ASN A 41 8.42 16.09 0.84
CA ASN A 41 8.40 17.22 -0.08
C ASN A 41 8.70 18.55 0.63
N LEU A 42 8.15 18.75 1.84
CA LEU A 42 8.50 19.91 2.66
C LEU A 42 9.98 19.91 3.05
N TYR A 43 10.53 18.77 3.46
CA TYR A 43 11.97 18.67 3.71
C TYR A 43 12.78 19.03 2.46
N HIS A 44 12.41 18.53 1.28
CA HIS A 44 13.11 18.86 0.04
C HIS A 44 13.04 20.35 -0.30
N GLN A 45 11.88 21.00 -0.04
CA GLN A 45 11.69 22.43 -0.27
C GLN A 45 12.55 23.32 0.65
N TYR A 46 12.62 22.98 1.94
CA TYR A 46 13.31 23.81 2.95
C TYR A 46 14.75 23.37 3.23
N TYR A 47 15.15 22.19 2.74
CA TYR A 47 16.48 21.62 2.89
C TYR A 47 16.97 21.02 1.55
N PRO A 48 17.17 21.88 0.52
CA PRO A 48 17.45 21.45 -0.85
C PRO A 48 18.87 20.89 -1.05
N GLU A 49 19.78 21.17 -0.13
CA GLU A 49 21.16 20.67 -0.13
C GLU A 49 21.39 19.82 1.12
N PRO A 50 20.84 18.59 1.16
CA PRO A 50 21.08 17.70 2.28
C PRO A 50 22.54 17.21 2.28
N GLY A 51 23.03 16.78 3.45
CA GLY A 51 24.39 16.27 3.58
C GLY A 51 24.57 14.93 2.84
N ASP A 52 25.83 14.58 2.55
CA ASP A 52 26.22 13.42 1.73
C ASP A 52 25.51 12.12 2.11
N GLU A 53 25.33 11.84 3.40
CA GLU A 53 24.66 10.62 3.90
C GLU A 53 23.20 10.51 3.43
N ILE A 54 22.48 11.64 3.39
CA ILE A 54 21.09 11.68 2.94
C ILE A 54 21.06 11.54 1.41
N THR A 55 21.92 12.26 0.70
CA THR A 55 22.01 12.19 -0.77
C THR A 55 22.35 10.77 -1.25
N GLU A 56 23.35 10.13 -0.65
CA GLU A 56 23.71 8.74 -0.95
C GLU A 56 22.55 7.79 -0.65
N LYS A 57 21.81 8.03 0.44
CA LYS A 57 20.64 7.21 0.77
C LYS A 57 19.51 7.39 -0.24
N GLN A 58 19.25 8.63 -0.71
CA GLN A 58 18.24 8.94 -1.71
C GLN A 58 18.54 8.25 -3.04
N GLU A 59 19.78 8.31 -3.51
CA GLU A 59 20.23 7.62 -4.72
C GLU A 59 20.12 6.11 -4.57
N LYS A 60 20.57 5.56 -3.44
CA LYS A 60 20.57 4.11 -3.19
C LYS A 60 19.19 3.49 -3.19
N ILE A 61 18.16 4.23 -2.78
CA ILE A 61 16.77 3.74 -2.77
C ILE A 61 16.01 4.14 -4.03
N ASP A 62 16.58 4.94 -4.92
CA ASP A 62 15.88 5.57 -6.03
C ASP A 62 14.62 6.32 -5.53
N LEU A 63 14.86 7.32 -4.68
CA LEU A 63 13.77 8.00 -3.97
C LEU A 63 12.74 8.60 -4.94
N GLU A 64 13.17 9.21 -6.03
CA GLU A 64 12.28 9.82 -7.03
C GLU A 64 11.32 8.76 -7.61
N PHE A 65 11.83 7.60 -8.01
CA PHE A 65 11.00 6.48 -8.46
C PHE A 65 10.01 6.01 -7.38
N ILE A 66 10.46 5.88 -6.12
CA ILE A 66 9.57 5.47 -5.02
C ILE A 66 8.45 6.49 -4.80
N GLN A 67 8.74 7.79 -4.88
CA GLN A 67 7.74 8.83 -4.68
C GLN A 67 6.65 8.80 -5.76
N GLU A 68 7.00 8.41 -6.98
CA GLU A 68 6.06 8.24 -8.10
C GLU A 68 5.31 6.90 -8.04
N ASP A 69 6.02 5.79 -7.84
CA ASP A 69 5.46 4.43 -7.94
C ASP A 69 4.65 4.02 -6.70
N PHE A 70 5.00 4.50 -5.50
CA PHE A 70 4.36 4.03 -4.27
C PHE A 70 2.85 4.32 -4.20
N PRO A 71 2.36 5.53 -4.57
CA PRO A 71 0.91 5.78 -4.70
C PRO A 71 0.22 4.87 -5.74
N ASP A 72 0.88 4.60 -6.86
CA ASP A 72 0.36 3.75 -7.93
C ASP A 72 0.29 2.28 -7.49
N LEU A 73 1.29 1.81 -6.73
CA LEU A 73 1.33 0.48 -6.13
C LEU A 73 0.14 0.27 -5.19
N LEU A 74 -0.16 1.24 -4.32
CA LEU A 74 -1.30 1.17 -3.40
C LEU A 74 -2.64 1.18 -4.16
N SER A 75 -2.73 1.98 -5.23
CA SER A 75 -3.92 2.01 -6.10
C SER A 75 -4.14 0.68 -6.81
N SER A 76 -3.06 0.06 -7.34
CA SER A 76 -3.11 -1.27 -7.96
C SER A 76 -3.55 -2.36 -6.96
N MET A 77 -3.05 -2.30 -5.72
CA MET A 77 -3.50 -3.21 -4.66
C MET A 77 -4.98 -3.02 -4.33
N GLU A 78 -5.49 -1.78 -4.32
CA GLU A 78 -6.90 -1.48 -4.07
C GLU A 78 -7.78 -2.10 -5.16
N GLU A 79 -7.43 -1.89 -6.43
CA GLU A 79 -8.16 -2.44 -7.57
C GLU A 79 -8.19 -3.97 -7.52
N GLY A 80 -7.04 -4.62 -7.32
CA GLY A 80 -6.95 -6.08 -7.21
C GLY A 80 -7.77 -6.63 -6.04
N SER A 81 -7.72 -5.97 -4.88
CA SER A 81 -8.48 -6.40 -3.69
C SER A 81 -9.99 -6.17 -3.86
N LYS A 82 -10.39 -5.15 -4.61
CA LYS A 82 -11.80 -4.87 -4.94
C LYS A 82 -12.40 -5.95 -5.82
N GLU A 83 -11.64 -6.48 -6.78
CA GLU A 83 -12.09 -7.60 -7.62
C GLU A 83 -12.29 -8.89 -6.82
N LEU A 84 -11.42 -9.17 -5.84
CA LEU A 84 -11.53 -10.36 -4.98
C LEU A 84 -12.71 -10.31 -3.99
N LYS A 85 -13.24 -9.11 -3.71
CA LYS A 85 -14.35 -8.91 -2.78
C LYS A 85 -15.73 -9.08 -3.45
N LYS A 86 -15.82 -9.04 -4.78
CA LYS A 86 -17.07 -9.22 -5.53
C LYS A 86 -17.56 -10.67 -5.48
#